data_AF-A0A2S5SQB3-F1
#
_entry.id   AF-A0A2S5SQB3-F1
#
_cell.length_a   1.000
_cell.length_b   1.000
_cell.length_c   1.000
_cell.angle_alpha   90.00
_cell.angle_beta   90.00
_cell.angle_gamma   90.00
#
_symmetry.space_group_name_H-M   'P 1'
#
loop_
_entity.id
_entity.type
_entity.pdbx_description
1 polymer ?
#
loop_
_entity_poly.entity_id
_entity_poly.type
_entity_poly.pdbx_seq_one_letter_code
_entity_poly.pdbx_strand_id
1 'polypeptide(L)'
;MADSRNKGKNTNVSHSIFTQRYSAAGDPYNRIVEVPTFGHSDNHAGLQLTDVLCSALLFPIAVYRCASTALTNQTHCSPHYAKLVEKFGPRLQALQHRFRDQNGHWHGGISLTDRVSHRPSTVLFG
;
A
#
# COMPACT_ATOMS: atom_id res chain seq x y z
N MET A 1 19.76 8.87 -8.14
CA MET A 1 20.52 7.69 -8.61
C MET A 1 21.97 7.85 -8.15
N ALA A 2 22.30 7.38 -6.94
CA ALA A 2 23.70 7.33 -6.51
C ALA A 2 24.34 6.07 -7.08
N ASP A 3 25.44 6.22 -7.80
CA ASP A 3 26.39 5.20 -8.25
C ASP A 3 25.91 3.73 -8.43
N SER A 4 25.72 3.31 -9.69
CA SER A 4 25.41 1.91 -10.05
C SER A 4 26.64 1.01 -10.19
N ARG A 5 27.86 1.52 -10.00
CA ARG A 5 29.10 0.81 -10.38
C ARG A 5 29.51 -0.30 -9.39
N ASN A 6 29.00 -0.28 -8.15
CA ASN A 6 29.36 -1.30 -7.14
C ASN A 6 28.15 -1.81 -6.35
N LYS A 7 27.29 -2.56 -7.04
CA LYS A 7 26.01 -3.12 -6.55
C LYS A 7 26.12 -3.79 -5.19
N GLY A 8 27.08 -4.71 -5.01
CA GLY A 8 27.19 -5.52 -3.79
C GLY A 8 27.43 -4.70 -2.51
N LYS A 9 28.17 -3.60 -2.61
CA LYS A 9 28.41 -2.72 -1.46
C LYS A 9 27.22 -1.80 -1.18
N ASN A 10 26.52 -1.37 -2.22
CA ASN A 10 25.40 -0.44 -2.11
C ASN A 10 24.11 -1.09 -1.60
N THR A 11 23.85 -2.35 -1.94
CA THR A 11 22.69 -3.09 -1.43
C THR A 11 22.71 -3.21 0.09
N ASN A 12 23.85 -3.59 0.68
CA ASN A 12 23.99 -3.75 2.13
C ASN A 12 23.81 -2.44 2.89
N VAL A 13 24.35 -1.34 2.37
CA VAL A 13 24.23 -0.02 3.00
C VAL A 13 22.79 0.49 2.93
N SER A 14 22.12 0.36 1.79
CA SER A 14 20.71 0.76 1.62
C SER A 14 19.78 -0.05 2.50
N HIS A 15 19.98 -1.36 2.55
CA HIS A 15 19.22 -2.27 3.40
C HIS A 15 19.41 -1.93 4.88
N SER A 16 20.65 -1.67 5.31
CA SER A 16 20.95 -1.32 6.69
C SER A 16 20.34 0.02 7.10
N ILE A 17 20.48 1.06 6.27
CA ILE A 17 19.89 2.39 6.55
C ILE A 17 18.37 2.30 6.57
N PHE A 18 17.74 1.57 5.65
CA PHE A 18 16.30 1.34 5.65
C PHE A 18 15.83 0.60 6.90
N THR A 19 16.50 -0.51 7.25
CA THR A 19 16.15 -1.32 8.43
C THR A 19 16.26 -0.50 9.70
N GLN A 20 17.33 0.28 9.85
CA GLN A 20 17.55 1.13 11.02
C GLN A 20 16.54 2.27 11.08
N ARG A 21 16.21 2.89 9.95
CA ARG A 21 15.23 3.99 9.85
C ARG A 21 13.82 3.57 10.23
N TYR A 22 13.41 2.38 9.80
CA TYR A 22 12.08 1.83 10.09
C TYR A 22 12.10 0.82 11.25
N SER A 23 13.15 0.84 12.07
CA SER A 23 13.25 -0.03 13.23
C SER A 23 12.25 0.39 14.32
N ALA A 24 11.90 -0.54 15.20
CA ALA A 24 11.06 -0.24 16.37
C ALA A 24 11.69 0.80 17.32
N ALA A 25 13.01 1.03 17.24
CA ALA A 25 13.71 2.05 18.01
C ALA A 25 13.58 3.47 17.42
N GLY A 26 12.90 3.63 16.28
CA GLY A 26 12.69 4.89 15.59
C GLY A 26 13.72 5.18 14.49
N ASP A 27 13.73 6.43 14.01
CA ASP A 27 14.60 6.89 12.91
C ASP A 27 15.89 7.55 13.45
N PRO A 28 17.05 6.86 13.40
CA PRO A 28 18.33 7.45 13.82
C PRO A 28 18.90 8.46 12.80
N TYR A 29 18.27 8.64 11.63
CA TYR A 29 18.77 9.42 10.51
C TYR A 29 17.90 10.64 10.16
N ASN A 30 17.67 11.52 11.13
CA ASN A 30 16.80 12.71 10.99
C ASN A 30 17.21 13.73 9.90
N ARG A 31 18.44 13.68 9.39
CA ARG A 31 18.93 14.53 8.28
C ARG A 31 18.82 13.88 6.91
N ILE A 32 18.54 12.58 6.86
CA ILE A 32 18.36 11.86 5.62
C ILE A 32 16.87 11.99 5.26
N VAL A 33 16.53 12.88 4.33
CA VAL A 33 15.12 13.10 3.94
C VAL A 33 14.53 11.81 3.34
N GLU A 34 15.29 11.12 2.49
CA GLU A 34 14.90 9.86 1.83
C GLU A 34 16.04 8.84 1.92
N VAL A 35 15.72 7.56 2.12
CA VAL A 35 16.71 6.47 2.10
C VAL A 35 17.40 6.46 0.74
N PRO A 36 18.74 6.37 0.67
CA PRO A 36 19.46 6.41 -0.60
C PRO A 36 18.97 5.32 -1.55
N THR A 37 18.43 5.77 -2.69
CA THR A 37 17.90 4.92 -3.74
C THR A 37 19.01 4.59 -4.74
N PHE A 38 19.45 3.35 -4.71
CA PHE A 38 20.28 2.77 -5.76
C PHE A 38 19.35 2.07 -6.73
N GLY A 39 19.51 2.29 -8.03
CA GLY A 39 18.57 1.83 -9.07
C GLY A 39 18.36 0.30 -9.18
N HIS A 40 18.92 -0.48 -8.26
CA HIS A 40 18.79 -1.93 -8.12
C HIS A 40 18.59 -2.37 -6.64
N SER A 41 17.94 -1.55 -5.82
CA SER A 41 17.62 -1.89 -4.43
C SER A 41 16.35 -2.74 -4.36
N ASP A 42 16.44 -3.95 -3.78
CA ASP A 42 15.29 -4.82 -3.49
C ASP A 42 14.29 -4.17 -2.51
N ASN A 43 14.69 -3.09 -1.83
CA ASN A 43 13.79 -2.31 -0.97
C ASN A 43 12.64 -1.67 -1.77
N HIS A 44 12.76 -1.51 -3.09
CA HIS A 44 11.68 -0.97 -3.93
C HIS A 44 10.64 -2.00 -4.35
N ALA A 45 10.91 -3.30 -4.21
CA ALA A 45 9.96 -4.34 -4.61
C ALA A 45 8.64 -4.21 -3.83
N GLY A 46 8.72 -3.88 -2.53
CA GLY A 46 7.53 -3.64 -1.70
C GLY A 46 6.73 -2.40 -2.13
N LEU A 47 7.41 -1.32 -2.53
CA LEU A 47 6.75 -0.11 -3.03
C LEU A 47 6.11 -0.34 -4.40
N GLN A 48 6.78 -1.05 -5.31
CA GLN A 48 6.22 -1.44 -6.60
C GLN A 48 5.02 -2.35 -6.45
N LEU A 49 5.10 -3.34 -5.53
CA LEU A 49 3.96 -4.19 -5.21
C LEU A 49 2.79 -3.36 -4.67
N THR A 50 3.07 -2.38 -3.80
CA THR A 50 2.05 -1.48 -3.25
C THR A 50 1.39 -0.66 -4.35
N ASP A 51 2.17 -0.06 -5.26
CA ASP A 51 1.65 0.69 -6.40
C ASP A 51 0.72 -0.17 -7.28
N VAL A 52 1.14 -1.39 -7.61
CA VAL A 52 0.32 -2.34 -8.37
C VAL A 52 -0.96 -2.72 -7.62
N LEU A 53 -0.88 -3.03 -6.32
CA LEU A 53 -2.06 -3.37 -5.52
C LEU A 53 -3.04 -2.20 -5.42
N CYS A 54 -2.54 -0.98 -5.23
CA CYS A 54 -3.35 0.23 -5.13
C CYS A 54 -4.02 0.57 -6.46
N SER A 55 -3.26 0.62 -7.56
CA SER A 55 -3.74 1.05 -8.87
C SER A 55 -4.58 -0.01 -9.59
N ALA A 56 -4.19 -1.29 -9.52
CA ALA A 56 -4.84 -2.35 -10.28
C ALA A 56 -6.00 -3.03 -9.53
N LEU A 57 -6.02 -2.99 -8.19
CA LEU A 57 -7.03 -3.67 -7.38
C LEU A 57 -7.83 -2.72 -6.50
N LEU A 58 -7.18 -2.04 -5.53
CA LEU A 58 -7.90 -1.28 -4.51
C LEU A 58 -8.68 -0.11 -5.09
N PHE A 59 -8.09 0.66 -6.02
CA PHE A 59 -8.78 1.78 -6.65
C PHE A 59 -10.00 1.33 -7.48
N PRO A 60 -9.89 0.38 -8.43
CA PRO A 60 -11.05 -0.13 -9.17
C PRO A 60 -12.16 -0.69 -8.27
N ILE A 61 -11.79 -1.43 -7.22
CA ILE A 61 -12.73 -1.98 -6.24
C ILE A 61 -13.44 -0.85 -5.47
N ALA A 62 -12.68 0.12 -4.97
CA ALA A 62 -13.23 1.23 -4.20
C ALA A 62 -14.18 2.08 -5.05
N VAL A 63 -13.82 2.40 -6.28
CA VAL A 63 -14.69 3.15 -7.21
C VAL A 63 -15.98 2.37 -7.49
N TYR A 64 -15.87 1.07 -7.78
CA TYR A 64 -17.05 0.24 -8.00
C TYR A 64 -17.95 0.14 -6.76
N ARG A 65 -17.41 -0.01 -5.55
CA ARG A 65 -18.20 -0.17 -4.32
C ARG A 65 -18.76 1.13 -3.74
N CYS A 66 -18.04 2.24 -3.94
CA CYS A 66 -18.33 3.50 -3.25
C CYS A 66 -18.91 4.57 -4.19
N ALA A 67 -18.58 4.54 -5.48
CA ALA A 67 -18.92 5.62 -6.39
C ALA A 67 -19.90 5.21 -7.51
N SER A 68 -20.02 3.93 -7.84
CA SER A 68 -20.84 3.46 -8.98
C SER A 68 -22.32 3.86 -8.92
N THR A 69 -22.89 4.03 -7.73
CA THR A 69 -24.27 4.49 -7.54
C THR A 69 -24.45 5.99 -7.74
N ALA A 70 -23.39 6.78 -7.53
CA ALA A 70 -23.41 8.23 -7.66
C ALA A 70 -22.83 8.73 -9.00
N LEU A 71 -21.92 7.96 -9.61
CA LEU A 71 -21.17 8.32 -10.80
C LEU A 71 -21.45 7.33 -11.95
N THR A 72 -22.72 7.28 -12.38
CA THR A 72 -23.24 6.30 -13.35
C THR A 72 -22.68 6.43 -14.78
N ASN A 73 -22.16 7.60 -15.16
CA ASN A 73 -21.64 7.89 -16.51
C ASN A 73 -20.11 7.98 -16.60
N GLN A 74 -19.37 7.45 -15.62
CA GLN A 74 -17.91 7.54 -15.60
C GLN A 74 -17.25 6.24 -16.08
N THR A 75 -16.28 6.36 -17.00
CA THR A 75 -15.52 5.22 -17.56
C THR A 75 -14.81 4.39 -16.48
N HIS A 76 -14.50 4.99 -15.33
CA HIS A 76 -13.86 4.33 -14.19
C HIS A 76 -14.84 3.57 -13.28
N CYS A 77 -16.16 3.68 -13.49
CA CYS A 77 -17.18 2.94 -12.74
C CYS A 77 -17.68 1.74 -13.56
N SER A 78 -16.80 0.78 -13.83
CA SER A 78 -17.16 -0.41 -14.62
C SER A 78 -17.77 -1.53 -13.75
N PRO A 79 -18.91 -2.12 -14.14
CA PRO A 79 -19.46 -3.30 -13.47
C PRO A 79 -18.51 -4.50 -13.45
N HIS A 80 -17.55 -4.56 -14.38
CA HIS A 80 -16.58 -5.65 -14.44
C HIS A 80 -15.65 -5.71 -13.22
N TYR A 81 -15.49 -4.62 -12.48
CA TYR A 81 -14.70 -4.59 -11.26
C TYR A 81 -15.32 -5.40 -10.10
N ALA A 82 -16.60 -5.78 -10.19
CA ALA A 82 -17.21 -6.74 -9.26
C ALA A 82 -16.40 -8.04 -9.16
N LYS A 83 -15.90 -8.53 -10.31
CA LYS A 83 -15.08 -9.75 -10.39
C LYS A 83 -13.75 -9.63 -9.64
N LEU A 84 -13.22 -8.41 -9.49
CA LEU A 84 -11.99 -8.17 -8.72
C LEU A 84 -12.24 -8.39 -7.24
N VAL A 85 -13.39 -7.95 -6.71
CA VAL A 85 -13.77 -8.17 -5.32
C VAL A 85 -13.95 -9.66 -5.04
N GLU A 86 -14.70 -10.36 -5.89
CA GLU A 86 -14.93 -11.81 -5.75
C GLU A 86 -13.62 -12.61 -5.75
N LYS A 87 -12.69 -12.26 -6.65
CA LYS A 87 -11.44 -13.00 -6.82
C LYS A 87 -10.35 -12.61 -5.83
N PHE A 88 -10.23 -11.34 -5.49
CA PHE A 88 -9.09 -10.80 -4.74
C PHE A 88 -9.45 -10.24 -3.38
N GLY A 89 -10.73 -9.97 -3.09
CA GLY A 89 -11.18 -9.44 -1.81
C GLY A 89 -10.69 -10.24 -0.60
N PRO A 90 -10.90 -11.57 -0.53
CA PRO A 90 -10.39 -12.39 0.57
C PRO A 90 -8.85 -12.35 0.71
N ARG A 91 -8.14 -12.27 -0.43
CA ARG A 91 -6.67 -12.23 -0.45
C ARG A 91 -6.13 -10.87 0.03
N LEU A 92 -6.79 -9.78 -0.39
CA LEU A 92 -6.49 -8.43 0.10
C LEU A 92 -6.78 -8.32 1.59
N GLN A 93 -7.86 -8.94 2.06
CA GLN A 93 -8.18 -8.96 3.49
C GLN A 93 -7.09 -9.69 4.28
N ALA A 94 -6.64 -10.84 3.80
CA ALA A 94 -5.58 -11.64 4.41
C ALA A 94 -4.19 -10.97 4.37
N LEU A 95 -3.95 -10.07 3.40
CA LEU A 95 -2.68 -9.34 3.29
C LEU A 95 -2.55 -8.22 4.35
N GLN A 96 -3.63 -7.83 5.00
CA GLN A 96 -3.61 -6.74 5.97
C GLN A 96 -2.82 -7.13 7.22
N HIS A 97 -1.81 -6.33 7.54
CA HIS A 97 -1.20 -6.34 8.86
C HIS A 97 -1.97 -5.40 9.79
N ARG A 98 -2.69 -5.97 10.77
CA ARG A 98 -3.45 -5.23 11.78
C ARG A 98 -2.91 -5.57 13.15
N PHE A 99 -2.65 -4.56 13.97
CA PHE A 99 -2.12 -4.72 15.32
C PHE A 99 -2.85 -3.81 16.30
N ARG A 100 -2.75 -4.10 17.59
CA ARG A 100 -3.27 -3.23 18.65
C ARG A 100 -2.13 -2.45 19.28
N ASP A 101 -2.37 -1.18 19.58
CA ASP A 101 -1.43 -0.40 20.39
C ASP A 101 -1.56 -0.77 21.89
N GLN A 102 -0.72 -0.14 22.71
CA GLN A 102 -0.73 -0.32 24.17
C GLN A 102 -2.05 0.12 24.83
N ASN A 103 -2.83 0.94 24.15
CA ASN A 103 -4.14 1.44 24.60
C ASN A 103 -5.30 0.56 24.09
N GLY A 104 -5.01 -0.50 23.33
CA GLY A 104 -6.00 -1.42 22.76
C GLY A 104 -6.64 -0.96 21.44
N HIS A 105 -6.23 0.17 20.86
CA HIS A 105 -6.75 0.63 19.58
C HIS A 105 -6.16 -0.16 18.42
N TRP A 106 -6.98 -0.43 17.40
CA TRP A 106 -6.54 -1.09 16.18
C TRP A 106 -5.81 -0.13 15.24
N HIS A 107 -4.65 -0.55 14.76
CA HIS A 107 -3.81 0.14 13.79
C HIS A 107 -3.46 -0.77 12.61
N GLY A 108 -3.00 -0.14 11.52
CA GLY A 108 -2.61 -0.83 10.29
C GLY A 108 -3.79 -1.27 9.42
N GLY A 109 -3.49 -2.09 8.42
CA GLY A 109 -4.44 -2.57 7.42
C GLY A 109 -4.83 -1.50 6.39
N ILE A 110 -5.88 -1.80 5.63
CA ILE A 110 -6.42 -0.91 4.59
C ILE A 110 -7.62 -0.18 5.18
N SER A 111 -7.56 1.15 5.19
CA SER A 111 -8.66 2.02 5.60
C SER A 111 -9.35 2.63 4.38
N LEU A 112 -10.64 2.91 4.52
CA LEU A 112 -11.47 3.56 3.50
C LEU A 112 -12.20 4.72 4.16
N THR A 113 -12.13 5.89 3.54
CA THR A 113 -13.00 7.02 3.86
C THR A 113 -13.85 7.31 2.64
N ASP A 114 -15.09 6.84 2.65
CA ASP A 114 -16.05 7.10 1.58
C ASP A 114 -16.98 8.25 1.97
N ARG A 115 -16.85 9.38 1.27
CA ARG A 115 -17.72 10.56 1.44
C ARG A 115 -18.89 10.61 0.45
N VAL A 116 -18.94 9.67 -0.48
CA VAL A 116 -19.96 9.61 -1.53
C VAL A 116 -21.10 8.72 -1.11
N SER A 117 -20.81 7.47 -0.76
CA SER A 117 -21.82 6.48 -0.38
C SER A 117 -21.72 6.03 1.08
N HIS A 118 -20.82 6.66 1.87
CA HIS A 118 -20.61 6.37 3.30
C HIS A 118 -20.41 4.88 3.62
N ARG A 119 -19.75 4.13 2.73
CA ARG A 119 -19.49 2.70 2.91
C ARG A 119 -18.33 2.43 3.89
N PRO A 120 -18.43 1.38 4.74
CA PRO A 120 -17.33 0.95 5.58
C PRO A 120 -16.23 0.25 4.76
N SER A 121 -15.00 0.17 5.28
CA SER A 121 -13.87 -0.47 4.57
C SER A 121 -14.05 -1.95 4.26
N THR A 122 -14.96 -2.64 4.96
CA THR A 122 -15.27 -4.06 4.72
C THR A 122 -15.77 -4.33 3.31
N VAL A 123 -16.42 -3.35 2.66
CA VAL A 123 -16.95 -3.52 1.30
C VAL A 123 -15.86 -3.79 0.25
N LEU A 124 -14.61 -3.46 0.55
CA LEU A 124 -13.47 -3.71 -0.34
C LEU A 124 -13.13 -5.21 -0.45
N PHE A 125 -13.60 -6.04 0.48
CA PHE A 125 -13.17 -7.43 0.60
C PHE A 125 -14.26 -8.47 0.29
N GLY A 126 -15.53 -8.08 0.30
CA GLY A 126 -16.68 -8.97 0.16
C GLY A 126 -17.90 -8.34 0.77
#